data_AF-A0A0D0SDG6-F1
#
_entry.id   AF-A0A0D0SDG6-F1
#
_cell.length_a   1.000
_cell.length_b   1.000
_cell.length_c   1.000
_cell.angle_alpha   90.00
_cell.angle_beta   90.00
_cell.angle_gamma   90.00
#
_symmetry.space_group_name_H-M   'P 1'
#
loop_
_entity.id
_entity.type
_entity.pdbx_description
1 polymer ?
#
loop_
_entity_poly.entity_id
_entity_poly.type
_entity_poly.pdbx_seq_one_letter_code
_entity_poly.pdbx_strand_id
1 'polypeptide(L)'
;MYYCNQVVLSNESGYYYRANPKSITRGYKEEQSQKTERMYRELIKYVKTLQINDPNFYRVKRCLVAKIRNLLFMIVRSNLSISAKIQKMDLLLSSSWCREILEDFDISKYRLSLKITTYCMIHRWYILLYIILFIKEFMTK
;
A
#
# COMPACT_ATOMS: atom_id res chain seq x y z
N MET A 1 0.23 27.58 -12.47
CA MET A 1 0.68 26.33 -11.83
C MET A 1 2.19 26.34 -11.91
N TYR A 2 2.90 26.44 -10.78
CA TYR A 2 4.37 26.47 -10.80
C TYR A 2 4.88 25.04 -10.96
N TYR A 3 5.61 24.78 -12.05
CA TYR A 3 6.24 23.49 -12.29
C TYR A 3 7.69 23.56 -11.82
N CYS A 4 8.12 22.53 -11.11
CA CYS A 4 9.52 22.35 -10.76
C CYS A 4 10.24 21.75 -11.98
N ASN A 5 11.21 22.49 -12.54
CA ASN A 5 11.95 22.03 -13.72
C ASN A 5 13.02 20.99 -13.36
N GLN A 6 13.53 21.00 -12.13
CA GLN A 6 14.58 20.10 -11.68
C GLN A 6 14.48 19.84 -10.18
N VAL A 7 14.50 18.57 -9.79
CA VAL A 7 14.63 18.13 -8.41
C VAL A 7 16.05 17.60 -8.20
N VAL A 8 16.78 18.19 -7.25
CA VAL A 8 18.10 17.70 -6.83
C VAL A 8 17.93 16.99 -5.50
N LEU A 9 18.33 15.73 -5.43
CA LEU A 9 18.37 14.96 -4.20
C LEU A 9 19.77 15.12 -3.60
N SER A 10 19.87 15.79 -2.45
CA SER A 10 21.11 15.79 -1.66
C SER A 10 21.22 14.48 -0.87
N ASN A 11 22.44 13.94 -0.76
CA ASN A 11 22.74 12.80 0.09
C ASN A 11 22.96 13.20 1.56
N GLU A 12 22.88 14.48 1.88
CA GLU A 12 23.05 14.99 3.23
C GLU A 12 21.77 14.86 4.05
N SER A 13 21.92 14.51 5.32
CA SER A 13 20.79 14.42 6.26
C SER A 13 20.39 15.81 6.74
N GLY A 14 19.52 16.49 5.98
CA GLY A 14 19.03 17.83 6.34
C GLY A 14 17.94 17.85 7.42
N TYR A 15 17.35 16.70 7.76
CA TYR A 15 16.26 16.61 8.72
C TYR A 15 16.28 15.29 9.51
N TYR A 16 16.29 15.39 10.83
CA TYR A 16 16.26 14.24 11.74
C TYR A 16 14.85 14.05 12.32
N TYR A 17 14.11 13.08 11.80
CA TYR A 17 12.80 12.73 12.33
C TYR A 17 12.95 11.94 13.65
N ARG A 18 12.46 12.48 14.77
CA ARG A 18 12.41 11.74 16.03
C ARG A 18 11.26 10.73 16.00
N ALA A 19 11.60 9.46 15.83
CA ALA A 19 10.61 8.38 15.85
C ALA A 19 10.01 8.22 17.26
N ASN A 20 8.70 8.45 17.41
CA ASN A 20 7.99 8.18 18.65
C ASN A 20 7.61 6.69 18.73
N PRO A 21 8.14 5.89 19.68
CA PRO A 21 7.83 4.48 19.80
C PRO A 21 6.36 4.21 20.18
N LYS A 22 5.67 5.18 20.80
CA LYS A 22 4.24 5.14 21.16
C LYS A 22 3.33 5.80 20.11
N SER A 23 3.80 5.92 18.87
CA SER A 23 3.04 6.58 17.80
C SER A 23 1.67 5.90 17.57
N ILE A 24 0.61 6.71 17.62
CA ILE A 24 -0.81 6.33 17.43
C ILE A 24 -1.06 5.72 16.03
N THR A 25 -0.09 5.85 15.12
CA THR A 25 -0.14 5.38 13.73
C THR A 25 0.03 3.87 13.55
N ARG A 26 0.26 3.09 14.62
CA ARG A 26 0.47 1.63 14.52
C ARG A 26 -0.81 0.80 14.42
N GLY A 27 -1.94 1.33 14.89
CA GLY A 27 -3.24 0.64 14.82
C GLY A 27 -3.97 0.89 13.50
N TYR A 28 -4.60 -0.16 12.95
CA TYR A 28 -5.52 -0.01 11.83
C TYR A 28 -6.71 0.86 12.25
N LYS A 29 -6.98 1.90 11.48
CA LYS A 29 -8.20 2.72 11.58
C LYS A 29 -8.89 2.72 10.22
N GLU A 30 -10.20 2.53 10.18
CA GLU A 30 -10.95 2.55 8.91
C GLU A 30 -10.75 3.85 8.12
N GLU A 31 -10.60 4.98 8.81
CA GLU A 31 -10.27 6.26 8.16
C GLU A 31 -8.99 6.20 7.30
N GLN A 32 -8.05 5.29 7.60
CA GLN A 32 -6.82 5.16 6.81
C GLN A 32 -7.07 4.55 5.44
N SER A 33 -8.05 3.64 5.30
CA SER A 33 -8.44 3.13 3.98
C SER A 33 -9.08 4.25 3.16
N GLN A 34 -9.99 5.02 3.76
CA GLN A 34 -10.62 6.18 3.11
C GLN A 34 -9.61 7.25 2.69
N LYS A 35 -8.62 7.56 3.55
CA LYS A 35 -7.53 8.50 3.20
C LYS A 35 -6.68 7.97 2.05
N THR A 36 -6.42 6.66 2.02
CA THR A 36 -5.67 6.01 0.92
C THR A 36 -6.45 6.06 -0.38
N GLU A 37 -7.77 5.84 -0.35
CA GLU A 37 -8.64 5.99 -1.51
C GLU A 37 -8.67 7.43 -2.04
N ARG A 38 -8.81 8.43 -1.16
CA ARG A 38 -8.78 9.85 -1.58
C ARG A 38 -7.45 10.18 -2.24
N MET A 39 -6.34 9.75 -1.64
CA MET A 39 -5.00 9.92 -2.21
C MET A 39 -4.88 9.25 -3.58
N TYR A 40 -5.45 8.04 -3.76
CA TYR A 40 -5.51 7.37 -5.06
C TYR A 40 -6.23 8.21 -6.11
N ARG A 41 -7.46 8.68 -5.80
CA ARG A 41 -8.28 9.46 -6.74
C ARG A 41 -7.57 10.74 -7.19
N GLU A 42 -6.95 11.46 -6.25
CA GLU A 42 -6.16 12.65 -6.57
C GLU A 42 -4.92 12.33 -7.41
N LEU A 43 -4.19 11.27 -7.07
CA LEU A 43 -3.01 10.85 -7.84
C LEU A 43 -3.36 10.48 -9.28
N ILE A 44 -4.45 9.74 -9.50
CA ILE A 44 -4.90 9.40 -10.86
C ILE A 44 -5.32 10.65 -11.63
N LYS A 45 -6.01 11.59 -10.97
CA LYS A 45 -6.34 12.88 -11.58
C LYS A 45 -5.08 13.61 -12.05
N TYR A 46 -4.07 13.72 -11.18
CA TYR A 46 -2.79 14.36 -11.55
C TYR A 46 -2.05 13.62 -12.66
N VAL A 47 -1.99 12.28 -12.63
CA VAL A 47 -1.36 11.48 -13.70
C VAL A 47 -2.02 11.79 -15.05
N LYS A 48 -3.36 11.81 -15.09
CA LYS A 48 -4.11 12.11 -16.31
C LYS A 48 -3.88 13.54 -16.79
N THR A 49 -3.91 14.52 -15.88
CA THR A 49 -3.70 15.92 -16.22
C THR A 49 -2.27 16.21 -16.70
N LEU A 50 -1.28 15.55 -16.10
CA LEU A 50 0.14 15.77 -16.40
C LEU A 50 0.68 14.86 -17.52
N GLN A 51 -0.16 14.00 -18.10
CA GLN A 51 0.21 13.04 -19.16
C GLN A 51 1.47 12.23 -18.80
N ILE A 52 1.53 11.74 -17.56
CA ILE A 52 2.73 11.02 -17.08
C ILE A 52 2.91 9.71 -17.85
N ASN A 53 4.06 9.55 -18.48
CA ASN A 53 4.43 8.35 -19.24
C ASN A 53 4.45 7.06 -18.39
N ASP A 54 4.28 5.93 -19.08
CA ASP A 54 4.08 4.58 -18.51
C ASP A 54 5.11 4.13 -17.44
N PRO A 55 6.43 4.35 -17.60
CA PRO A 55 7.42 3.95 -16.59
C PRO A 55 7.23 4.67 -15.24
N ASN A 56 6.77 5.92 -15.28
CA ASN A 56 6.48 6.71 -14.09
C ASN A 56 5.12 6.35 -13.49
N PHE A 57 4.14 6.01 -14.33
CA PHE A 57 2.86 5.56 -13.87
C PHE A 57 2.94 4.21 -13.13
N TYR A 58 3.80 3.29 -13.57
CA TYR A 58 4.10 2.06 -12.83
C TYR A 58 4.58 2.35 -11.40
N ARG A 59 5.43 3.37 -11.21
CA ARG A 59 5.91 3.76 -9.87
C ARG A 59 4.78 4.26 -8.96
N VAL A 60 3.82 4.99 -9.53
CA VAL A 60 2.61 5.45 -8.83
C VAL A 60 1.77 4.25 -8.40
N LYS A 61 1.43 3.35 -9.32
CA LYS A 61 0.69 2.11 -9.00
C LYS A 61 1.40 1.27 -7.94
N ARG A 62 2.72 1.11 -8.06
CA ARG A 62 3.55 0.38 -7.10
C ARG A 62 3.46 0.98 -5.69
N CYS A 63 3.48 2.31 -5.58
CA CYS A 63 3.31 3.01 -4.31
C CYS A 63 1.93 2.70 -3.68
N LEU A 64 0.88 2.72 -4.49
CA LEU A 64 -0.47 2.41 -4.05
C LEU A 64 -0.61 0.96 -3.58
N VAL A 65 -0.09 0.00 -4.33
CA VAL A 65 -0.05 -1.42 -3.92
C VAL A 65 0.69 -1.59 -2.59
N ALA A 66 1.80 -0.86 -2.39
CA ALA A 66 2.52 -0.87 -1.12
C ALA A 66 1.67 -0.29 0.03
N LYS A 67 0.88 0.76 -0.21
CA LYS A 67 -0.05 1.33 0.78
C LYS A 67 -1.16 0.35 1.15
N ILE A 68 -1.77 -0.33 0.19
CA ILE A 68 -2.76 -1.40 0.45
C ILE A 68 -2.13 -2.50 1.31
N ARG A 69 -0.91 -2.94 0.97
CA ARG A 69 -0.19 -3.95 1.76
C ARG A 69 0.08 -3.49 3.19
N ASN A 70 0.43 -2.22 3.40
CA ASN A 70 0.61 -1.68 4.74
C ASN A 70 -0.69 -1.71 5.54
N LEU A 71 -1.83 -1.35 4.94
CA LEU A 71 -3.14 -1.47 5.59
C LEU A 71 -3.43 -2.92 6.00
N LEU A 72 -3.15 -3.88 5.11
CA LEU A 72 -3.30 -5.31 5.42
C LEU A 72 -2.40 -5.74 6.59
N PHE A 73 -1.14 -5.30 6.61
CA PHE A 73 -0.25 -5.54 7.76
C PHE A 73 -0.81 -4.96 9.06
N MET A 74 -1.41 -3.77 9.01
CA MET A 74 -2.03 -3.15 10.19
C MET A 74 -3.27 -3.93 10.66
N ILE A 75 -4.06 -4.48 9.73
CA ILE A 75 -5.17 -5.38 10.06
C ILE A 75 -4.64 -6.64 10.75
N VAL A 76 -3.60 -7.28 10.19
CA VAL A 76 -2.98 -8.48 10.77
C VAL A 76 -2.42 -8.23 12.17
N ARG A 77 -1.82 -7.05 12.39
CA ARG A 77 -1.26 -6.60 13.68
C ARG A 77 -2.30 -6.17 14.72
N SER A 78 -3.55 -5.98 14.32
CA SER A 78 -4.59 -5.53 15.24
C SER A 78 -4.95 -6.61 16.28
N ASN A 79 -5.56 -6.20 17.38
CA ASN A 79 -6.05 -7.11 18.43
C ASN A 79 -7.38 -7.81 18.07
N LEU A 80 -7.80 -7.74 16.80
CA LEU A 80 -9.03 -8.39 16.32
C LEU A 80 -8.87 -9.92 16.27
N SER A 81 -10.00 -10.63 16.34
CA SER A 81 -10.03 -12.07 16.06
C SER A 81 -9.62 -12.36 14.62
N ILE A 82 -9.18 -13.59 14.34
CA ILE A 82 -8.77 -14.01 12.98
C ILE A 82 -9.93 -13.83 11.99
N SER A 83 -11.16 -14.19 12.38
CA SER A 83 -12.35 -14.02 11.54
C SER A 83 -12.61 -12.54 11.21
N ALA A 84 -12.53 -11.65 12.20
CA ALA A 84 -12.68 -10.22 11.99
C ALA A 84 -11.57 -9.64 11.10
N LYS A 85 -10.33 -10.12 11.24
CA LYS A 85 -9.21 -9.72 10.36
C LYS A 85 -9.48 -10.10 8.91
N ILE A 86 -9.89 -11.34 8.66
CA ILE A 86 -10.24 -11.82 7.31
C ILE A 86 -11.37 -10.98 6.72
N GLN A 87 -12.43 -10.70 7.49
CA GLN A 87 -13.54 -9.84 7.03
C GLN A 87 -13.06 -8.42 6.66
N LYS A 88 -12.19 -7.81 7.47
CA LYS A 88 -11.62 -6.49 7.14
C LYS A 88 -10.71 -6.52 5.91
N MET A 89 -9.94 -7.60 5.73
CA MET A 89 -9.12 -7.80 4.53
C MET A 89 -9.98 -7.93 3.27
N ASP A 90 -11.08 -8.69 3.35
CA ASP A 90 -12.05 -8.83 2.27
C ASP A 90 -12.69 -7.48 1.91
N LEU A 91 -13.22 -6.75 2.90
CA LEU A 91 -13.79 -5.41 2.69
C LEU A 91 -12.82 -4.46 2.00
N LEU A 92 -11.53 -4.49 2.38
CA LEU A 92 -10.51 -3.66 1.75
C LEU A 92 -10.23 -4.11 0.30
N LEU A 93 -9.98 -5.40 0.07
CA LEU A 93 -9.55 -5.93 -1.23
C LEU A 93 -10.69 -6.03 -2.25
N SER A 94 -11.93 -6.12 -1.79
CA SER A 94 -13.14 -6.12 -2.61
C SER A 94 -13.64 -4.71 -2.94
N SER A 95 -13.05 -3.66 -2.36
CA SER A 95 -13.37 -2.28 -2.73
C SER A 95 -12.98 -1.98 -4.18
N SER A 96 -13.82 -1.20 -4.88
CA SER A 96 -13.66 -0.93 -6.32
C SER A 96 -12.30 -0.30 -6.66
N TRP A 97 -11.83 0.65 -5.86
CA TRP A 97 -10.54 1.30 -6.06
C TRP A 97 -9.36 0.35 -5.88
N CYS A 98 -9.43 -0.59 -4.92
CA CYS A 98 -8.41 -1.63 -4.76
C CYS A 98 -8.39 -2.56 -5.98
N ARG A 99 -9.58 -2.96 -6.45
CA ARG A 99 -9.71 -3.84 -7.63
C ARG A 99 -9.10 -3.22 -8.87
N GLU A 100 -9.45 -1.96 -9.15
CA GLU A 100 -8.92 -1.22 -10.30
C GLU A 100 -7.38 -1.18 -10.28
N ILE A 101 -6.78 -0.89 -9.13
CA ILE A 101 -5.31 -0.84 -8.99
C ILE A 101 -4.69 -2.22 -9.17
N LEU A 102 -5.29 -3.26 -8.59
CA LEU A 102 -4.69 -4.58 -8.52
C LEU A 102 -4.82 -5.36 -9.83
N GLU A 103 -5.91 -5.18 -10.57
CA GLU A 103 -6.14 -5.85 -11.86
C GLU A 103 -5.22 -5.30 -12.96
N ASP A 104 -4.96 -3.99 -12.94
CA ASP A 104 -4.11 -3.29 -13.92
C ASP A 104 -2.63 -3.20 -13.48
N PHE A 105 -2.23 -3.96 -12.45
CA PHE A 105 -0.87 -3.95 -11.94
C PHE A 105 -0.01 -5.06 -12.55
N ASP A 106 1.02 -4.67 -13.28
CA ASP A 106 2.03 -5.59 -13.81
C ASP A 106 2.93 -6.17 -12.71
N ILE A 107 2.56 -7.35 -12.21
CA ILE A 107 3.28 -8.08 -11.16
C ILE A 107 4.64 -8.61 -11.67
N SER A 108 4.83 -8.79 -12.98
CA SER A 108 6.03 -9.41 -13.54
C SER A 108 7.31 -8.64 -13.17
N LYS A 109 7.17 -7.32 -12.97
CA LYS A 109 8.24 -6.38 -12.60
C LYS A 109 8.60 -6.40 -11.11
N TYR A 110 7.89 -7.14 -10.25
CA TYR A 110 8.23 -7.25 -8.82
C TYR A 110 9.30 -8.30 -8.50
N ARG A 111 10.00 -8.11 -7.38
CA ARG A 111 10.80 -9.17 -6.74
C ARG A 111 9.88 -10.28 -6.21
N LEU A 112 10.36 -11.52 -6.19
CA LEU A 112 9.56 -12.72 -5.88
C LEU A 112 8.75 -12.62 -4.57
N SER A 113 9.37 -12.13 -3.49
CA SER A 113 8.72 -11.98 -2.19
C SER A 113 7.54 -10.99 -2.16
N LEU A 114 7.50 -10.05 -3.11
CA LEU A 114 6.39 -9.11 -3.30
C LEU A 114 5.38 -9.63 -4.33
N LYS A 115 5.84 -10.40 -5.32
CA LYS A 115 4.98 -11.08 -6.30
C LYS A 115 3.97 -11.96 -5.60
N ILE A 116 4.43 -12.87 -4.73
CA ILE A 116 3.55 -13.82 -4.02
C ILE A 116 2.48 -13.09 -3.20
N THR A 117 2.88 -12.10 -2.39
CA THR A 117 1.93 -11.34 -1.57
C THR A 117 0.90 -10.60 -2.44
N THR A 118 1.35 -9.95 -3.53
CA THR A 118 0.45 -9.20 -4.43
C THR A 118 -0.47 -10.12 -5.22
N TYR A 119 0.02 -11.29 -5.62
CA TYR A 119 -0.78 -12.33 -6.26
C TYR A 119 -1.90 -12.83 -5.34
N CYS A 120 -1.58 -13.10 -4.07
CA CYS A 120 -2.60 -13.47 -3.08
C CYS A 120 -3.64 -12.36 -2.87
N MET A 121 -3.25 -11.08 -2.97
CA MET A 121 -4.17 -9.95 -2.90
C MET A 121 -5.13 -9.91 -4.10
N ILE A 122 -4.62 -10.14 -5.32
CA ILE A 122 -5.42 -10.14 -6.55
C ILE A 122 -6.43 -11.28 -6.56
N HIS A 123 -5.98 -12.49 -6.23
CA HIS A 123 -6.81 -13.69 -6.19
C HIS A 123 -7.61 -13.85 -4.89
N ARG A 124 -7.45 -12.92 -3.95
CA ARG A 124 -8.23 -12.88 -2.70
C ARG A 124 -8.07 -14.14 -1.86
N TRP A 125 -6.86 -14.71 -1.85
CA TRP A 125 -6.53 -15.87 -1.02
C TRP A 125 -6.28 -15.44 0.43
N TYR A 126 -7.35 -15.05 1.13
CA TYR A 126 -7.26 -14.33 2.41
C TYR A 126 -6.51 -15.09 3.51
N ILE A 127 -6.74 -16.39 3.62
CA ILE A 127 -6.06 -17.24 4.63
C ILE A 127 -4.56 -17.28 4.35
N LEU A 128 -4.17 -17.55 3.11
CA LEU A 128 -2.77 -17.59 2.71
C LEU A 128 -2.10 -16.22 2.87
N LEU A 129 -2.81 -15.15 2.47
CA LEU A 129 -2.35 -13.79 2.64
C LEU A 129 -2.14 -13.43 4.12
N TYR A 130 -3.07 -13.82 5.00
CA TYR A 130 -2.94 -13.64 6.44
C TYR A 130 -1.70 -14.34 6.98
N ILE A 131 -1.50 -15.62 6.64
CA ILE A 131 -0.33 -16.40 7.09
C ILE A 131 0.98 -15.75 6.62
N ILE A 132 1.08 -15.36 5.35
CA ILE A 132 2.28 -14.73 4.79
C ILE A 132 2.61 -13.42 5.52
N LEU A 133 1.60 -12.58 5.76
CA LEU A 133 1.77 -11.30 6.44
C LEU A 133 2.11 -11.48 7.93
N PHE A 134 1.50 -12.46 8.59
CA PHE A 134 1.77 -12.81 9.98
C PHE A 134 3.22 -13.29 10.15
N ILE A 135 3.68 -14.25 9.33
CA ILE A 135 5.07 -14.74 9.39
C ILE A 135 6.07 -13.60 9.16
N LYS A 136 5.81 -12.74 8.17
CA LYS A 136 6.66 -11.57 7.91
C LYS A 136 6.76 -10.65 9.13
N GLU A 137 5.70 -10.49 9.91
CA GLU A 137 5.77 -9.71 11.14
C GLU A 137 6.76 -10.29 12.14
N PHE A 138 6.74 -11.61 12.35
CA PHE A 138 7.65 -12.30 13.27
C PHE A 138 9.11 -12.26 12.82
N MET A 139 9.36 -12.29 11.51
CA MET A 139 10.72 -12.21 10.97
C MET A 139 11.33 -10.80 10.97
N THR A 140 10.50 -9.75 11.15
CA THR A 140 10.97 -8.35 11.13
C THR A 140 11.06 -7.74 12.54
N LYS A 141 10.80 -8.52 13.58
CA LYS A 141 11.07 -8.20 14.99
C LYS A 141 12.35 -8.90 15.41
#